data_AF-A0A1Y2CPZ5-F1
#
_entry.id   AF-A0A1Y2CPZ5-F1
#
_cell.length_a   1.000
_cell.length_b   1.000
_cell.length_c   1.000
_cell.angle_alpha   90.00
_cell.angle_beta   90.00
_cell.angle_gamma   90.00
#
_symmetry.space_group_name_H-M   'P 1'
#
loop_
_entity.id
_entity.type
_entity.pdbx_description
1 polymer ?
#
loop_
_entity_poly.entity_id
_entity_poly.type
_entity_poly.pdbx_seq_one_letter_code
_entity_poly.pdbx_strand_id
1 'polypeptide(L)'
;MAAETQILTFGAHTFRQGTLPELMSAFEEHLVGVDGCTPISPDLPEDSPSRGLAALWLRAAFHDIGKYDPATGQPVAGLLGSFLNQTENAGIGQSIAMRFAPKAKFPYSNADYIALAAQVTVTHCGGPAFDFLKGRVDAPPTPFKSIPADLPDDLLDSYQIIKQKLIRLGFSNEDMVALVSGSHSLGGVHAAISPHATKQPFEAFDRTPGVFDNDIFKQSLNGNCRLNIDCNMANDPELRPIYELYANDEAAFFRQFQESFQKMTTVGQNRAALAAFHLDISVHTNLFAEGTVAGGAVPTPGQTPNGSLTKVTATLTSADVVETTQSTLPQSAQTGTTNAVPTAATKARTESTKSNAMALRFSATIFVLLILLL
;
A
#
# COMPACT_ATOMS: atom_id res chain seq x y z
N MET A 1 13.23 -13.33 -34.25
CA MET A 1 13.82 -11.98 -34.18
C MET A 1 13.90 -11.63 -32.70
N ALA A 2 15.11 -11.49 -32.15
CA ALA A 2 15.25 -11.04 -30.77
C ALA A 2 14.71 -9.60 -30.71
N ALA A 3 13.79 -9.32 -29.78
CA ALA A 3 13.33 -7.96 -29.54
C ALA A 3 14.56 -7.11 -29.16
N GLU A 4 14.81 -6.03 -29.89
CA GLU A 4 15.83 -5.05 -29.50
C GLU A 4 15.51 -4.58 -28.08
N THR A 5 16.39 -4.94 -27.15
CA THR A 5 16.31 -4.47 -25.78
C THR A 5 16.44 -2.95 -25.78
N GLN A 6 15.33 -2.24 -25.56
CA GLN A 6 15.33 -0.79 -25.52
C GLN A 6 16.15 -0.36 -24.30
N ILE A 7 17.16 0.46 -24.56
CA ILE A 7 18.00 1.05 -23.53
C ILE A 7 17.29 2.31 -23.03
N LEU A 8 16.97 2.37 -21.74
CA LEU A 8 16.42 3.55 -21.08
C LEU A 8 17.48 4.24 -20.25
N THR A 9 17.44 5.56 -20.22
CA THR A 9 18.30 6.39 -19.38
C THR A 9 17.45 7.18 -18.40
N PHE A 10 17.80 7.12 -17.12
CA PHE A 10 17.26 7.99 -16.07
C PHE A 10 18.44 8.62 -15.32
N GLY A 11 18.48 9.95 -15.27
CA GLY A 11 19.65 10.67 -14.78
C GLY A 11 20.93 10.28 -15.55
N ALA A 12 21.97 9.87 -14.83
CA ALA A 12 23.25 9.43 -15.39
C ALA A 12 23.30 7.94 -15.77
N HIS A 13 22.21 7.21 -15.58
CA HIS A 13 22.22 5.75 -15.52
C HIS A 13 21.43 5.11 -16.66
N THR A 14 21.82 3.92 -17.08
CA THR A 14 21.33 3.27 -18.31
C THR A 14 20.97 1.79 -18.07
N PHE A 15 19.72 1.40 -18.34
CA PHE A 15 19.21 0.02 -18.15
C PHE A 15 18.82 -0.62 -19.45
N ARG A 16 19.07 -1.93 -19.51
CA ARG A 16 18.47 -2.83 -20.49
C ARG A 16 17.13 -3.31 -19.95
N GLN A 17 16.07 -3.24 -20.75
CA GLN A 17 14.75 -3.75 -20.36
C GLN A 17 14.67 -5.28 -20.55
N GLY A 18 14.15 -6.02 -19.57
CA GLY A 18 13.71 -7.40 -19.82
C GLY A 18 13.79 -8.37 -18.65
N THR A 19 14.55 -8.06 -17.60
CA THR A 19 14.69 -8.92 -16.42
C THR A 19 14.20 -8.25 -15.14
N LEU A 20 13.91 -9.07 -14.13
CA LEU A 20 13.41 -8.60 -12.84
C LEU A 20 14.48 -7.81 -12.07
N PRO A 21 15.77 -8.20 -12.06
CA PRO A 21 16.83 -7.36 -11.50
C PRO A 21 16.96 -6.00 -12.20
N GLU A 22 16.82 -5.94 -13.54
CA GLU A 22 16.86 -4.65 -14.25
C GLU A 22 15.69 -3.73 -13.88
N LEU A 23 14.49 -4.30 -13.70
CA LEU A 23 13.32 -3.54 -13.22
C LEU A 23 13.53 -3.06 -11.77
N MET A 24 14.05 -3.93 -10.91
CA MET A 24 14.41 -3.59 -9.53
C MET A 24 15.44 -2.44 -9.50
N SER A 25 16.52 -2.51 -10.29
CA SER A 25 17.52 -1.44 -10.35
C SER A 25 16.92 -0.14 -10.86
N ALA A 26 15.99 -0.21 -11.81
CA ALA A 26 15.31 0.98 -12.28
C ALA A 26 14.46 1.64 -11.17
N PHE A 27 13.87 0.87 -10.26
CA PHE A 27 13.19 1.42 -9.08
C PHE A 27 14.18 2.00 -8.07
N GLU A 28 15.26 1.30 -7.74
CA GLU A 28 16.30 1.80 -6.82
C GLU A 28 16.86 3.14 -7.30
N GLU A 29 17.16 3.26 -8.59
CA GLU A 29 17.71 4.50 -9.12
C GLU A 29 16.72 5.63 -9.20
N HIS A 30 15.44 5.33 -9.38
CA HIS A 30 14.41 6.36 -9.24
C HIS A 30 14.32 6.86 -7.82
N LEU A 31 14.49 5.99 -6.82
CA LEU A 31 14.58 6.43 -5.43
C LEU A 31 15.84 7.27 -5.25
N VAL A 32 17.02 6.77 -5.61
CA VAL A 32 18.30 7.50 -5.46
C VAL A 32 18.31 8.85 -6.20
N GLY A 33 17.77 8.90 -7.42
CA GLY A 33 17.75 10.10 -8.26
C GLY A 33 16.86 11.23 -7.74
N VAL A 34 15.97 10.94 -6.78
CA VAL A 34 15.03 11.92 -6.21
C VAL A 34 15.24 12.15 -4.71
N ASP A 35 16.49 12.03 -4.25
CA ASP A 35 16.90 12.08 -2.83
C ASP A 35 16.37 10.87 -2.02
N GLY A 36 16.44 9.68 -2.61
CA GLY A 36 16.26 8.39 -1.92
C GLY A 36 14.86 8.14 -1.39
N CYS A 37 14.81 7.93 -0.07
CA CYS A 37 13.60 7.69 0.70
C CYS A 37 13.04 8.97 1.33
N THR A 38 13.51 10.15 0.91
CA THR A 38 13.04 11.42 1.49
C THR A 38 11.53 11.61 1.34
N PRO A 39 10.90 12.30 2.29
CA PRO A 39 9.46 12.60 2.24
C PRO A 39 9.09 13.65 1.17
N ILE A 40 10.07 14.36 0.60
CA ILE A 40 9.86 15.44 -0.37
C ILE A 40 10.85 15.30 -1.52
N SER A 41 10.40 14.72 -2.64
CA SER A 41 11.14 14.67 -3.89
C SER A 41 10.99 16.00 -4.67
N PRO A 42 12.10 16.62 -5.10
CA PRO A 42 12.08 17.83 -5.92
C PRO A 42 11.63 17.57 -7.35
N ASP A 43 11.77 16.33 -7.84
CA ASP A 43 11.53 15.92 -9.23
C ASP A 43 10.09 15.50 -9.52
N LEU A 44 9.20 15.65 -8.53
CA LEU A 44 7.79 15.41 -8.73
C LEU A 44 7.12 16.57 -9.46
N PRO A 45 6.10 16.27 -10.32
CA PRO A 45 5.34 17.29 -11.01
C PRO A 45 4.89 18.40 -10.06
N GLU A 46 4.90 19.65 -10.52
CA GLU A 46 4.50 20.78 -9.67
C GLU A 46 3.07 20.62 -9.14
N ASP A 47 2.21 19.96 -9.93
CA ASP A 47 0.83 19.60 -9.59
C ASP A 47 0.69 18.32 -8.75
N SER A 48 1.80 17.65 -8.40
CA SER A 48 1.76 16.45 -7.59
C SER A 48 1.43 16.79 -6.14
N PRO A 49 0.31 16.27 -5.60
CA PRO A 49 -0.16 16.66 -4.28
C PRO A 49 0.60 15.93 -3.15
N SER A 50 1.34 14.87 -3.47
CA SER A 50 2.22 14.13 -2.56
C SER A 50 3.62 14.09 -3.14
N ARG A 51 4.63 14.36 -2.32
CA ARG A 51 6.03 14.40 -2.78
C ARG A 51 6.93 13.25 -2.32
N GLY A 52 6.42 12.25 -1.61
CA GLY A 52 7.23 11.10 -1.17
C GLY A 52 7.08 9.88 -2.09
N LEU A 53 7.99 9.68 -3.06
CA LEU A 53 7.90 8.58 -4.03
C LEU A 53 7.91 7.20 -3.36
N ALA A 54 8.83 6.97 -2.43
CA ALA A 54 8.93 5.73 -1.67
C ALA A 54 7.57 5.33 -1.07
N ALA A 55 7.00 6.24 -0.27
CA ALA A 55 5.71 6.06 0.37
C ALA A 55 4.59 5.82 -0.66
N LEU A 56 4.58 6.54 -1.78
CA LEU A 56 3.58 6.38 -2.84
C LEU A 56 3.61 5.01 -3.52
N TRP A 57 4.78 4.39 -3.74
CA TRP A 57 4.84 3.02 -4.27
C TRP A 57 4.31 2.00 -3.27
N LEU A 58 4.64 2.15 -1.99
CA LEU A 58 4.11 1.27 -0.95
C LEU A 58 2.59 1.41 -0.83
N ARG A 59 2.07 2.65 -0.85
CA ARG A 59 0.63 2.93 -0.93
C ARG A 59 0.00 2.27 -2.15
N ALA A 60 0.57 2.44 -3.34
CA ALA A 60 0.01 1.90 -4.58
C ALA A 60 -0.20 0.38 -4.50
N ALA A 61 0.70 -0.37 -3.84
CA ALA A 61 0.54 -1.81 -3.68
C ALA A 61 -0.70 -2.21 -2.86
N PHE A 62 -1.03 -1.48 -1.79
CA PHE A 62 -2.27 -1.72 -1.05
C PHE A 62 -3.50 -1.32 -1.89
N HIS A 63 -3.45 -0.18 -2.57
CA HIS A 63 -4.57 0.31 -3.38
C HIS A 63 -4.86 -0.57 -4.61
N ASP A 64 -3.85 -1.25 -5.15
CA ASP A 64 -3.99 -2.20 -6.26
C ASP A 64 -4.77 -3.47 -5.86
N ILE A 65 -4.68 -3.89 -4.59
CA ILE A 65 -5.32 -5.12 -4.09
C ILE A 65 -6.58 -4.88 -3.25
N GLY A 66 -6.73 -3.70 -2.63
CA GLY A 66 -7.69 -3.52 -1.54
C GLY A 66 -9.16 -3.54 -1.94
N LYS A 67 -9.46 -3.52 -3.25
CA LYS A 67 -10.82 -3.68 -3.80
C LYS A 67 -11.23 -5.13 -4.05
N TYR A 68 -10.40 -6.08 -3.65
CA TYR A 68 -10.69 -7.50 -3.79
C TYR A 68 -11.95 -7.88 -2.98
N ASP A 69 -12.87 -8.56 -3.66
CA ASP A 69 -14.07 -9.12 -3.05
C ASP A 69 -14.01 -10.66 -3.08
N PRO A 70 -13.81 -11.33 -1.93
CA PRO A 70 -13.76 -12.79 -1.85
C PRO A 70 -15.07 -13.45 -2.27
N ALA A 71 -16.22 -12.75 -2.22
CA ALA A 71 -17.50 -13.30 -2.66
C ALA A 71 -17.56 -13.52 -4.18
N THR A 72 -16.83 -12.69 -4.95
CA THR A 72 -16.73 -12.85 -6.41
C THR A 72 -15.51 -13.66 -6.83
N GLY A 73 -14.45 -13.64 -6.01
CA GLY A 73 -13.17 -14.28 -6.31
C GLY A 73 -12.42 -13.66 -7.50
N GLN A 74 -12.90 -12.54 -8.05
CA GLN A 74 -12.26 -11.88 -9.17
C GLN A 74 -10.97 -11.20 -8.70
N PRO A 75 -9.82 -11.42 -9.37
CA PRO A 75 -8.61 -10.68 -9.05
C PRO A 75 -8.84 -9.19 -9.32
N VAL A 76 -8.11 -8.33 -8.61
CA VAL A 76 -8.12 -6.87 -8.83
C VAL A 76 -6.72 -6.30 -9.06
N ALA A 77 -5.67 -7.03 -8.70
CA ALA A 77 -4.29 -6.61 -8.87
C ALA A 77 -3.98 -6.32 -10.36
N GLY A 78 -3.18 -5.29 -10.60
CA GLY A 78 -2.84 -4.78 -11.92
C GLY A 78 -3.88 -3.83 -12.53
N LEU A 79 -4.99 -3.55 -11.83
CA LEU A 79 -6.04 -2.64 -12.31
C LEU A 79 -6.03 -1.25 -11.66
N LEU A 80 -5.09 -0.94 -10.77
CA LEU A 80 -5.02 0.38 -10.10
C LEU A 80 -5.24 1.56 -11.05
N GLY A 81 -4.60 1.52 -12.22
CA GLY A 81 -4.74 2.54 -13.27
C GLY A 81 -6.18 2.81 -13.73
N SER A 82 -7.08 1.81 -13.63
CA SER A 82 -8.48 1.86 -14.06
C SER A 82 -9.40 2.56 -13.04
N PHE A 83 -8.94 2.80 -11.82
CA PHE A 83 -9.75 3.41 -10.76
C PHE A 83 -9.04 4.52 -9.98
N LEU A 84 -8.01 5.13 -10.58
CA LEU A 84 -7.30 6.30 -10.04
C LEU A 84 -8.19 7.54 -9.87
N ASN A 85 -9.33 7.60 -10.57
CA ASN A 85 -10.30 8.70 -10.44
C ASN A 85 -11.21 8.56 -9.21
N GLN A 86 -11.18 7.41 -8.52
CA GLN A 86 -11.95 7.21 -7.31
C GLN A 86 -11.25 7.93 -6.16
N THR A 87 -12.06 8.51 -5.28
CA THR A 87 -11.63 9.46 -4.25
C THR A 87 -10.54 8.90 -3.35
N GLU A 88 -10.68 7.66 -2.90
CA GLU A 88 -9.72 6.94 -2.07
C GLU A 88 -8.33 6.80 -2.72
N ASN A 89 -8.22 6.93 -4.05
CA ASN A 89 -6.95 6.86 -4.78
C ASN A 89 -6.35 8.24 -5.13
N ALA A 90 -6.94 9.33 -4.63
CA ALA A 90 -6.45 10.66 -4.96
C ALA A 90 -4.99 10.84 -4.51
N GLY A 91 -4.22 11.51 -5.38
CA GLY A 91 -2.77 11.68 -5.25
C GLY A 91 -1.94 10.62 -5.95
N ILE A 92 -2.39 9.36 -6.03
CA ILE A 92 -1.62 8.28 -6.66
C ILE A 92 -1.43 8.53 -8.16
N GLY A 93 -2.50 8.86 -8.89
CA GLY A 93 -2.44 9.01 -10.35
C GLY A 93 -1.60 10.21 -10.83
N GLN A 94 -1.60 11.28 -10.05
CA GLN A 94 -0.79 12.47 -10.33
C GLN A 94 0.68 12.30 -9.91
N SER A 95 1.00 11.28 -9.10
CA SER A 95 2.36 11.00 -8.66
C SER A 95 3.20 10.27 -9.72
N ILE A 96 4.53 10.33 -9.58
CA ILE A 96 5.43 9.58 -10.48
C ILE A 96 5.29 8.06 -10.33
N ALA A 97 4.73 7.59 -9.20
CA ALA A 97 4.60 6.17 -8.91
C ALA A 97 3.92 5.40 -10.06
N MET A 98 2.80 5.95 -10.56
CA MET A 98 2.08 5.39 -11.71
C MET A 98 2.55 5.94 -13.05
N ARG A 99 3.18 7.13 -13.09
CA ARG A 99 3.73 7.70 -14.34
C ARG A 99 5.04 7.02 -14.78
N PHE A 100 5.67 6.23 -13.89
CA PHE A 100 6.86 5.42 -14.21
C PHE A 100 6.50 4.17 -15.02
N ALA A 101 5.40 3.48 -14.70
CA ALA A 101 4.99 2.24 -15.37
C ALA A 101 4.85 2.35 -16.90
N PRO A 102 4.25 3.42 -17.47
CA PRO A 102 4.15 3.59 -18.92
C PRO A 102 5.49 3.89 -19.62
N LYS A 103 6.48 4.41 -18.89
CA LYS A 103 7.78 4.81 -19.44
C LYS A 103 8.74 3.62 -19.59
N ALA A 104 8.53 2.54 -18.83
CA ALA A 104 9.36 1.37 -18.87
C ALA A 104 8.57 0.12 -19.29
N LYS A 105 8.89 -0.44 -20.46
CA LYS A 105 8.20 -1.61 -21.00
C LYS A 105 8.85 -2.89 -20.51
N PHE A 106 8.42 -3.36 -19.35
CA PHE A 106 8.88 -4.63 -18.81
C PHE A 106 7.92 -5.78 -19.15
N PRO A 107 8.42 -7.00 -19.39
CA PRO A 107 7.60 -8.18 -19.70
C PRO A 107 7.01 -8.81 -18.41
N TYR A 108 6.49 -7.98 -17.51
CA TYR A 108 5.86 -8.38 -16.25
C TYR A 108 4.45 -7.79 -16.18
N SER A 109 3.58 -8.42 -15.40
CA SER A 109 2.24 -7.90 -15.14
C SER A 109 2.31 -6.57 -14.38
N ASN A 110 1.29 -5.72 -14.53
CA ASN A 110 1.18 -4.51 -13.72
C ASN A 110 1.15 -4.85 -12.22
N ALA A 111 0.52 -5.96 -11.86
CA ALA A 111 0.51 -6.48 -10.49
C ALA A 111 1.92 -6.79 -9.95
N ASP A 112 2.75 -7.49 -10.74
CA ASP A 112 4.15 -7.74 -10.35
C ASP A 112 4.97 -6.44 -10.31
N TYR A 113 4.73 -5.52 -11.24
CA TYR A 113 5.40 -4.23 -11.28
C TYR A 113 5.12 -3.40 -10.02
N ILE A 114 3.85 -3.25 -9.63
CA ILE A 114 3.44 -2.47 -8.45
C ILE A 114 3.97 -3.14 -7.17
N ALA A 115 3.83 -4.46 -7.05
CA ALA A 115 4.32 -5.19 -5.89
C ALA A 115 5.85 -5.10 -5.76
N LEU A 116 6.58 -5.17 -6.88
CA LEU A 116 8.03 -5.05 -6.87
C LEU A 116 8.47 -3.64 -6.48
N ALA A 117 7.82 -2.59 -6.99
CA ALA A 117 8.12 -1.21 -6.62
C ALA A 117 8.01 -1.01 -5.10
N ALA A 118 6.94 -1.54 -4.49
CA ALA A 118 6.73 -1.47 -3.06
C ALA A 118 7.76 -2.28 -2.25
N GLN A 119 8.13 -3.49 -2.71
CA GLN A 119 9.17 -4.28 -2.02
C GLN A 119 10.54 -3.60 -2.10
N VAL A 120 10.90 -3.06 -3.28
CA VAL A 120 12.14 -2.28 -3.45
C VAL A 120 12.14 -1.10 -2.49
N THR A 121 11.05 -0.33 -2.41
CA THR A 121 10.91 0.74 -1.40
C THR A 121 11.21 0.23 0.00
N VAL A 122 10.52 -0.83 0.45
CA VAL A 122 10.62 -1.32 1.84
C VAL A 122 12.06 -1.68 2.17
N THR A 123 12.73 -2.47 1.34
CA THR A 123 14.12 -2.88 1.59
C THR A 123 15.09 -1.71 1.43
N HIS A 124 14.96 -0.92 0.37
CA HIS A 124 15.86 0.22 0.10
C HIS A 124 15.79 1.27 1.22
N CYS A 125 14.61 1.47 1.82
CA CYS A 125 14.41 2.41 2.91
C CYS A 125 14.66 1.82 4.31
N GLY A 126 15.35 0.69 4.42
CA GLY A 126 15.84 0.15 5.71
C GLY A 126 14.99 -0.97 6.33
N GLY A 127 13.90 -1.36 5.68
CA GLY A 127 13.06 -2.47 6.10
C GLY A 127 13.63 -3.85 5.77
N PRO A 128 12.85 -4.93 5.98
CA PRO A 128 13.32 -6.29 5.75
C PRO A 128 13.63 -6.57 4.28
N ALA A 129 14.65 -7.42 4.06
CA ALA A 129 14.92 -8.04 2.77
C ALA A 129 14.33 -9.45 2.74
N PHE A 130 13.61 -9.78 1.67
CA PHE A 130 12.95 -11.07 1.50
C PHE A 130 12.77 -11.43 0.03
N ASP A 131 12.49 -12.70 -0.28
CA ASP A 131 12.27 -13.13 -1.65
C ASP A 131 10.99 -12.52 -2.22
N PHE A 132 11.10 -11.98 -3.44
CA PHE A 132 9.96 -11.49 -4.19
C PHE A 132 9.19 -12.65 -4.82
N LEU A 133 7.89 -12.72 -4.57
CA LEU A 133 7.02 -13.67 -5.28
C LEU A 133 6.66 -13.05 -6.64
N LYS A 134 7.09 -13.66 -7.74
CA LYS A 134 6.75 -13.22 -9.11
C LYS A 134 5.73 -14.13 -9.78
N GLY A 135 5.06 -13.62 -10.80
CA GLY A 135 4.11 -14.36 -11.63
C GLY A 135 2.64 -13.98 -11.39
N ARG A 136 2.37 -12.81 -10.79
CA ARG A 136 0.99 -12.34 -10.62
C ARG A 136 0.34 -12.15 -11.98
N VAL A 137 -0.95 -12.46 -12.06
CA VAL A 137 -1.74 -12.26 -13.26
C VAL A 137 -2.55 -10.99 -13.09
N ASP A 138 -2.45 -10.08 -14.06
CA ASP A 138 -3.28 -8.88 -14.09
C ASP A 138 -4.75 -9.27 -14.22
N ALA A 139 -5.58 -8.63 -13.41
CA ALA A 139 -7.01 -8.79 -13.52
C ALA A 139 -7.53 -8.25 -14.86
N PRO A 140 -8.53 -8.89 -15.48
CA PRO A 140 -9.12 -8.38 -16.71
C PRO A 140 -9.90 -7.09 -16.42
N PRO A 141 -9.79 -6.06 -17.26
CA PRO A 141 -10.51 -4.80 -17.03
C PRO A 141 -12.03 -4.94 -17.20
N THR A 142 -12.51 -6.02 -17.85
CA THR A 142 -13.94 -6.28 -18.06
C THR A 142 -14.32 -7.75 -17.85
N PRO A 143 -15.47 -8.04 -17.20
CA PRO A 143 -16.24 -7.13 -16.35
C PRO A 143 -15.53 -6.93 -15.00
N PHE A 144 -14.89 -5.77 -14.79
CA PHE A 144 -14.45 -5.37 -13.45
C PHE A 144 -15.67 -5.06 -12.58
N LYS A 145 -15.79 -5.77 -11.46
CA LYS A 145 -16.77 -5.50 -10.42
C LYS A 145 -16.02 -5.36 -9.10
N SER A 146 -15.72 -4.13 -8.69
CA SER A 146 -15.36 -3.84 -7.31
C SER A 146 -16.58 -3.39 -6.53
N ILE A 147 -16.55 -3.61 -5.22
CA ILE A 147 -17.47 -2.94 -4.30
C ILE A 147 -17.13 -1.43 -4.34
N PRO A 148 -18.13 -0.53 -4.50
CA PRO A 148 -17.89 0.91 -4.41
C PRO A 148 -17.40 1.31 -3.00
N ALA A 149 -16.43 2.24 -2.93
CA ALA A 149 -15.90 2.79 -1.67
C ALA A 149 -15.32 1.74 -0.70
N ASP A 150 -14.64 0.72 -1.25
CA ASP A 150 -14.26 -0.47 -0.49
C ASP A 150 -12.83 -0.45 0.07
N LEU A 151 -12.06 0.60 -0.25
CA LEU A 151 -10.83 0.91 0.49
C LEU A 151 -11.17 1.67 1.78
N PRO A 152 -10.38 1.51 2.86
CA PRO A 152 -10.50 2.32 4.07
C PRO A 152 -10.38 3.83 3.81
N ASP A 153 -11.21 4.62 4.49
CA ASP A 153 -11.18 6.09 4.49
C ASP A 153 -11.24 6.63 5.94
N ASP A 154 -10.25 7.42 6.36
CA ASP A 154 -10.10 7.81 7.78
C ASP A 154 -11.16 8.81 8.22
N LEU A 155 -11.69 9.57 7.26
CA LEU A 155 -12.69 10.59 7.50
C LEU A 155 -14.09 10.01 7.48
N LEU A 156 -14.35 9.06 6.57
CA LEU A 156 -15.71 8.55 6.34
C LEU A 156 -16.01 7.25 7.08
N ASP A 157 -15.02 6.39 7.26
CA ASP A 157 -15.24 5.11 7.91
C ASP A 157 -15.01 5.23 9.42
N SER A 158 -15.92 4.65 10.19
CA SER A 158 -15.60 4.33 11.57
C SER A 158 -14.49 3.29 11.63
N TYR A 159 -13.76 3.26 12.74
CA TYR A 159 -12.74 2.21 13.01
C TYR A 159 -13.26 0.79 12.73
N GLN A 160 -14.50 0.49 13.11
CA GLN A 160 -15.10 -0.83 12.90
C GLN A 160 -15.30 -1.16 11.42
N ILE A 161 -15.66 -0.16 10.60
CA ILE A 161 -15.80 -0.34 9.15
C ILE A 161 -14.43 -0.56 8.51
N ILE A 162 -13.40 0.19 8.93
CA ILE A 162 -12.02 -0.04 8.46
C ILE A 162 -11.56 -1.47 8.80
N LYS A 163 -11.73 -1.89 10.06
CA LYS A 163 -11.39 -3.26 10.50
C LYS A 163 -12.13 -4.31 9.66
N GLN A 164 -13.42 -4.12 9.38
CA GLN A 164 -14.18 -5.02 8.51
C GLN A 164 -13.66 -5.08 7.07
N LYS A 165 -13.27 -3.94 6.48
CA LYS A 165 -12.68 -3.88 5.14
C LYS A 165 -11.35 -4.64 5.08
N LEU A 166 -10.54 -4.56 6.12
CA LEU A 166 -9.27 -5.30 6.21
C LEU A 166 -9.49 -6.80 6.45
N ILE A 167 -10.46 -7.18 7.29
CA ILE A 167 -10.85 -8.59 7.50
C ILE A 167 -11.34 -9.22 6.19
N ARG A 168 -12.08 -8.49 5.36
CA ARG A 168 -12.53 -8.97 4.03
C ARG A 168 -11.35 -9.42 3.16
N LEU A 169 -10.22 -8.73 3.24
CA LEU A 169 -8.99 -9.08 2.51
C LEU A 169 -8.25 -10.29 3.12
N GLY A 170 -8.78 -10.85 4.20
CA GLY A 170 -8.23 -12.01 4.89
C GLY A 170 -7.13 -11.66 5.90
N PHE A 171 -6.96 -10.39 6.26
CA PHE A 171 -5.92 -9.96 7.19
C PHE A 171 -6.26 -10.31 8.64
N SER A 172 -5.27 -10.87 9.35
CA SER A 172 -5.33 -11.04 10.81
C SER A 172 -5.06 -9.71 11.53
N ASN A 173 -5.14 -9.72 12.86
CA ASN A 173 -4.79 -8.58 13.68
C ASN A 173 -3.32 -8.16 13.46
N GLU A 174 -2.40 -9.13 13.40
CA GLU A 174 -0.98 -8.90 13.14
C GLU A 174 -0.75 -8.32 11.75
N ASP A 175 -1.46 -8.83 10.74
CA ASP A 175 -1.42 -8.30 9.37
C ASP A 175 -1.88 -6.84 9.32
N MET A 176 -2.99 -6.51 9.99
CA MET A 176 -3.50 -5.14 10.02
C MET A 176 -2.49 -4.18 10.64
N VAL A 177 -1.92 -4.53 11.80
CA VAL A 177 -0.97 -3.67 12.51
C VAL A 177 0.31 -3.50 11.69
N ALA A 178 0.85 -4.57 11.13
CA ALA A 178 2.07 -4.51 10.32
C ALA A 178 1.84 -3.77 8.99
N LEU A 179 0.75 -4.03 8.27
CA LEU A 179 0.52 -3.43 6.95
C LEU A 179 0.02 -1.99 7.02
N VAL A 180 -0.92 -1.67 7.92
CA VAL A 180 -1.51 -0.32 7.98
C VAL A 180 -0.55 0.63 8.67
N SER A 181 -0.30 0.42 9.96
CA SER A 181 0.58 1.33 10.70
C SER A 181 2.05 1.13 10.35
N GLY A 182 2.53 -0.10 10.13
CA GLY A 182 3.93 -0.31 9.75
C GLY A 182 4.29 0.38 8.43
N SER A 183 3.39 0.40 7.43
CA SER A 183 3.62 1.15 6.19
C SER A 183 3.65 2.66 6.39
N HIS A 184 2.99 3.19 7.43
CA HIS A 184 3.03 4.60 7.80
C HIS A 184 4.38 5.02 8.42
N SER A 185 5.33 4.12 8.61
CA SER A 185 6.72 4.50 8.89
C SER A 185 7.36 5.31 7.74
N LEU A 186 6.83 5.17 6.51
CA LEU A 186 7.23 5.99 5.38
C LEU A 186 6.16 7.04 5.06
N GLY A 187 6.58 8.30 4.93
CA GLY A 187 5.80 9.42 4.44
C GLY A 187 4.94 10.13 5.51
N GLY A 188 3.76 10.57 5.09
CA GLY A 188 2.89 11.44 5.89
C GLY A 188 1.68 11.94 5.11
N VAL A 189 0.90 12.82 5.72
CA VAL A 189 -0.30 13.41 5.14
C VAL A 189 -0.02 14.75 4.48
N HIS A 190 -0.78 15.06 3.44
CA HIS A 190 -0.70 16.32 2.70
C HIS A 190 -2.03 17.07 2.78
N ALA A 191 -2.03 18.37 3.12
CA ALA A 191 -3.27 19.15 3.16
C ALA A 191 -3.98 19.27 1.80
N ALA A 192 -3.26 19.09 0.69
CA ALA A 192 -3.87 19.06 -0.65
C ALA A 192 -4.81 17.84 -0.85
N ILE A 193 -4.59 16.78 -0.08
CA ILE A 193 -5.25 15.47 -0.19
C ILE A 193 -6.19 15.28 1.02
N SER A 194 -5.65 15.44 2.22
CA SER A 194 -6.31 15.15 3.50
C SER A 194 -6.26 16.34 4.45
N PRO A 195 -6.89 17.48 4.14
CA PRO A 195 -6.88 18.65 5.03
C PRO A 195 -7.73 18.50 6.29
N HIS A 196 -8.47 17.39 6.41
CA HIS A 196 -9.07 16.98 7.68
C HIS A 196 -8.01 16.47 8.67
N ALA A 197 -6.91 15.89 8.17
CA ALA A 197 -5.82 15.33 8.97
C ALA A 197 -4.72 16.38 9.25
N THR A 198 -4.40 17.25 8.30
CA THR A 198 -3.37 18.29 8.48
C THR A 198 -3.70 19.60 7.79
N LYS A 199 -3.19 20.72 8.30
CA LYS A 199 -3.19 22.01 7.58
C LYS A 199 -1.87 22.32 6.89
N GLN A 200 -0.85 21.49 7.10
CA GLN A 200 0.47 21.69 6.53
C GLN A 200 0.53 21.12 5.11
N PRO A 201 1.38 21.67 4.22
CA PRO A 201 1.63 21.08 2.91
C PRO A 201 2.00 19.60 3.03
N PHE A 202 2.78 19.25 4.04
CA PHE A 202 3.15 17.89 4.43
C PHE A 202 3.30 17.79 5.94
N GLU A 203 2.83 16.71 6.54
CA GLU A 203 3.04 16.36 7.94
C GLU A 203 3.33 14.86 8.09
N ALA A 204 4.53 14.54 8.56
CA ALA A 204 5.01 13.18 8.73
C ALA A 204 4.16 12.36 9.71
N PHE A 205 4.04 11.06 9.44
CA PHE A 205 3.38 10.11 10.34
C PHE A 205 4.20 9.84 11.61
N ASP A 206 5.52 9.78 11.49
CA ASP A 206 6.43 9.64 12.61
C ASP A 206 7.65 10.59 12.50
N ARG A 207 8.71 10.33 13.25
CA ARG A 207 9.91 11.18 13.29
C ARG A 207 10.88 10.93 12.13
N THR A 208 10.75 9.79 11.47
CA THR A 208 11.71 9.24 10.51
C THR A 208 10.99 8.84 9.21
N PRO A 209 10.22 9.73 8.56
CA PRO A 209 9.32 9.39 7.45
C PRO A 209 10.00 8.92 6.17
N GLY A 210 11.33 8.86 6.13
CA GLY A 210 12.09 8.23 5.05
C GLY A 210 12.85 6.97 5.47
N VAL A 211 12.63 6.47 6.68
CA VAL A 211 13.24 5.26 7.23
C VAL A 211 12.11 4.31 7.54
N PHE A 212 12.16 3.10 6.96
CA PHE A 212 11.23 2.04 7.31
C PHE A 212 11.72 1.39 8.60
N ASP A 213 11.22 1.87 9.73
CA ASP A 213 11.59 1.47 11.09
C ASP A 213 10.34 1.28 11.96
N ASN A 214 10.52 1.11 13.28
CA ASN A 214 9.41 0.94 14.21
C ASN A 214 8.97 2.21 14.95
N ASP A 215 9.36 3.41 14.50
CA ASP A 215 9.02 4.67 15.19
C ASP A 215 7.52 4.95 15.20
N ILE A 216 6.84 4.64 14.11
CA ILE A 216 5.39 4.78 13.99
C ILE A 216 4.62 4.14 15.15
N PHE A 217 4.99 2.93 15.57
CA PHE A 217 4.34 2.25 16.69
C PHE A 217 4.56 2.99 18.01
N LYS A 218 5.75 3.56 18.22
CA LYS A 218 6.08 4.39 19.40
C LYS A 218 5.27 5.67 19.39
N GLN A 219 5.11 6.33 18.23
CA GLN A 219 4.27 7.52 18.10
C GLN A 219 2.80 7.21 18.38
N SER A 220 2.26 6.15 17.78
CA SER A 220 0.85 5.78 17.97
C SER A 220 0.53 5.43 19.43
N LEU A 221 1.41 4.69 20.11
CA LEU A 221 1.25 4.37 21.55
C LEU A 221 1.30 5.61 22.45
N ASN A 222 2.00 6.66 22.03
CA ASN A 222 2.05 7.95 22.71
C ASN A 222 0.90 8.90 22.32
N GLY A 223 0.00 8.48 21.43
CA GLY A 223 -1.11 9.29 20.94
C GLY A 223 -0.73 10.32 19.86
N ASN A 224 0.49 10.24 19.31
CA ASN A 224 0.98 11.14 18.27
C ASN A 224 0.60 10.59 16.88
N CYS A 225 -0.68 10.61 16.52
CA CYS A 225 -1.15 10.11 15.22
C CYS A 225 -1.62 11.26 14.31
N ARG A 226 -1.41 11.12 13.00
CA ARG A 226 -2.02 12.01 11.98
C ARG A 226 -3.34 11.48 11.46
N LEU A 227 -3.50 10.17 11.47
CA LEU A 227 -4.72 9.49 11.07
C LEU A 227 -5.35 8.83 12.30
N ASN A 228 -6.67 8.86 12.34
CA ASN A 228 -7.42 8.28 13.45
C ASN A 228 -7.21 6.77 13.52
N ILE A 229 -7.07 6.09 12.38
CA ILE A 229 -6.87 4.63 12.33
C ILE A 229 -5.68 4.17 13.17
N ASP A 230 -4.54 4.85 13.11
CA ASP A 230 -3.33 4.45 13.85
C ASP A 230 -3.55 4.52 15.37
N CYS A 231 -4.18 5.60 15.84
CA CYS A 231 -4.48 5.78 17.26
C CYS A 231 -5.64 4.88 17.70
N ASN A 232 -6.61 4.61 16.84
CA ASN A 232 -7.71 3.68 17.15
C ASN A 232 -7.17 2.26 17.31
N MET A 233 -6.28 1.81 16.42
CA MET A 233 -5.66 0.49 16.51
C MET A 233 -4.69 0.38 17.69
N ALA A 234 -3.89 1.42 17.98
CA ALA A 234 -3.00 1.44 19.15
C ALA A 234 -3.74 1.41 20.50
N ASN A 235 -5.00 1.86 20.51
CA ASN A 235 -5.87 1.84 21.69
C ASN A 235 -6.86 0.66 21.71
N ASP A 236 -6.96 -0.14 20.63
CA ASP A 236 -7.78 -1.35 20.61
C ASP A 236 -7.13 -2.39 21.56
N PRO A 237 -7.82 -2.88 22.61
CA PRO A 237 -7.26 -3.86 23.55
C PRO A 237 -6.74 -5.14 22.89
N GLU A 238 -7.30 -5.56 21.75
CA GLU A 238 -6.86 -6.75 21.02
C GLU A 238 -5.58 -6.49 20.22
N LEU A 239 -5.40 -5.27 19.71
CA LEU A 239 -4.26 -4.93 18.84
C LEU A 239 -3.11 -4.29 19.61
N ARG A 240 -3.40 -3.64 20.73
CA ARG A 240 -2.41 -2.93 21.55
C ARG A 240 -1.20 -3.79 21.93
N PRO A 241 -1.33 -5.07 22.35
CA PRO A 241 -0.16 -5.91 22.63
C PRO A 241 0.77 -6.10 21.42
N ILE A 242 0.22 -6.07 20.20
CA ILE A 242 0.98 -6.16 18.95
C ILE A 242 1.74 -4.84 18.70
N TYR A 243 1.13 -3.68 18.94
CA TYR A 243 1.83 -2.38 18.91
C TYR A 243 2.97 -2.34 19.92
N GLU A 244 2.72 -2.79 21.15
CA GLU A 244 3.75 -2.82 22.21
C GLU A 244 4.89 -3.76 21.83
N LEU A 245 4.61 -4.92 21.20
CA LEU A 245 5.64 -5.80 20.66
C LEU A 245 6.48 -5.08 19.58
N TYR A 246 5.85 -4.52 18.56
CA TYR A 246 6.56 -3.91 17.43
C TYR A 246 7.32 -2.64 17.81
N ALA A 247 6.81 -1.84 18.76
CA ALA A 247 7.51 -0.68 19.29
C ALA A 247 8.80 -1.05 20.07
N ASN A 248 8.83 -2.23 20.69
CA ASN A 248 9.97 -2.71 21.49
C ASN A 248 10.91 -3.66 20.74
N ASP A 249 10.42 -4.34 19.69
CA ASP A 249 11.17 -5.30 18.88
C ASP A 249 10.92 -5.03 17.39
N GLU A 250 11.81 -4.25 16.79
CA GLU A 250 11.79 -3.97 15.34
C GLU A 250 11.97 -5.23 14.50
N ALA A 251 12.75 -6.20 14.98
CA ALA A 251 12.92 -7.45 14.25
C ALA A 251 11.62 -8.26 14.24
N ALA A 252 10.80 -8.21 15.30
CA ALA A 252 9.45 -8.80 15.29
C ALA A 252 8.54 -8.10 14.29
N PHE A 253 8.56 -6.76 14.24
CA PHE A 253 7.83 -6.01 13.22
C PHE A 253 8.25 -6.42 11.80
N PHE A 254 9.55 -6.45 11.51
CA PHE A 254 10.08 -6.80 10.20
C PHE A 254 9.73 -8.24 9.77
N ARG A 255 9.79 -9.20 10.70
CA ARG A 255 9.34 -10.57 10.44
C ARG A 255 7.85 -10.60 10.06
N GLN A 256 6.99 -9.94 10.84
CA GLN A 256 5.57 -9.90 10.52
C GLN A 256 5.32 -9.17 9.19
N PHE A 257 5.98 -8.03 8.96
CA PHE A 257 5.77 -7.23 7.78
C PHE A 257 6.08 -8.01 6.51
N GLN A 258 7.16 -8.78 6.48
CA GLN A 258 7.48 -9.68 5.37
C GLN A 258 6.32 -10.65 5.08
N GLU A 259 5.80 -11.33 6.10
CA GLU A 259 4.72 -12.30 5.94
C GLU A 259 3.44 -11.62 5.44
N SER A 260 3.08 -10.50 6.05
CA SER A 260 1.88 -9.74 5.73
C SER A 260 1.98 -9.07 4.36
N PHE A 261 3.16 -8.61 3.95
CA PHE A 261 3.38 -8.04 2.61
C PHE A 261 3.23 -9.11 1.52
N GLN A 262 3.78 -10.31 1.74
CA GLN A 262 3.56 -11.44 0.83
C GLN A 262 2.09 -11.82 0.78
N LYS A 263 1.38 -11.81 1.92
CA LYS A 263 -0.06 -12.07 1.95
C LYS A 263 -0.86 -11.00 1.19
N MET A 264 -0.61 -9.72 1.46
CA MET A 264 -1.24 -8.57 0.82
C MET A 264 -1.08 -8.62 -0.71
N THR A 265 0.15 -8.78 -1.18
CA THR A 265 0.44 -8.77 -2.62
C THR A 265 0.00 -10.04 -3.34
N THR A 266 -0.50 -11.05 -2.63
CA THR A 266 -1.04 -12.29 -3.23
C THR A 266 -2.55 -12.43 -3.07
N VAL A 267 -3.24 -11.41 -2.54
CA VAL A 267 -4.71 -11.35 -2.48
C VAL A 267 -5.30 -11.52 -3.88
N GLY A 268 -6.22 -12.50 -4.01
CA GLY A 268 -6.88 -12.83 -5.28
C GLY A 268 -5.99 -13.55 -6.31
N GLN A 269 -4.74 -13.91 -5.97
CA GLN A 269 -3.81 -14.62 -6.85
C GLN A 269 -3.71 -16.11 -6.49
N ASN A 270 -3.32 -16.95 -7.45
CA ASN A 270 -2.98 -18.35 -7.17
C ASN A 270 -1.56 -18.42 -6.58
N ARG A 271 -1.45 -18.41 -5.24
CA ARG A 271 -0.15 -18.43 -4.54
C ARG A 271 0.75 -19.61 -4.94
N ALA A 272 0.18 -20.78 -5.25
CA ALA A 272 0.95 -21.96 -5.66
C ALA A 272 1.59 -21.82 -7.06
N ALA A 273 1.11 -20.88 -7.88
CA ALA A 273 1.68 -20.59 -9.19
C ALA A 273 2.77 -19.50 -9.15
N LEU A 274 2.98 -18.86 -8.00
CA LEU A 274 3.99 -17.81 -7.83
C LEU A 274 5.34 -18.43 -7.51
N ALA A 275 6.40 -17.86 -8.08
CA ALA A 275 7.77 -18.30 -7.85
C ALA A 275 8.51 -17.30 -6.96
N ALA A 276 9.17 -17.80 -5.92
CA ALA A 276 10.12 -17.00 -5.14
C ALA A 276 11.32 -16.63 -6.03
N PHE A 277 11.73 -15.37 -5.96
CA PHE A 277 12.86 -14.84 -6.67
C PHE A 277 13.67 -13.92 -5.75
N HIS A 278 14.93 -14.26 -5.54
CA HIS A 278 15.83 -13.48 -4.72
C HIS A 278 16.25 -12.20 -5.46
N LEU A 279 16.16 -11.06 -4.78
CA LEU A 279 16.61 -9.76 -5.27
C LEU A 279 17.64 -9.20 -4.29
N ASP A 280 18.74 -8.69 -4.83
CA ASP A 280 19.78 -8.02 -4.07
C ASP A 280 19.50 -6.51 -4.11
N ILE A 281 18.64 -6.06 -3.18
CA ILE A 281 18.24 -4.66 -3.06
C ILE A 281 19.17 -4.00 -2.06
N SER A 282 19.84 -2.93 -2.49
CA SER A 282 20.75 -2.16 -1.66
C SER A 282 19.96 -1.28 -0.69
N VAL A 283 20.38 -1.19 0.57
CA VAL A 283 19.84 -0.22 1.52
C VAL A 283 20.44 1.16 1.25
N HIS A 284 19.62 2.21 1.34
CA HIS A 284 20.03 3.59 1.14
C HIS A 284 21.15 4.01 2.12
N THR A 285 22.24 4.57 1.60
CA THR A 285 23.47 4.77 2.38
C THR A 285 23.41 5.88 3.42
N ASN A 286 22.55 6.89 3.24
CA ASN A 286 22.40 8.05 4.14
C ASN A 286 21.03 8.08 4.85
N LEU A 287 20.41 6.90 5.02
CA LEU A 287 19.01 6.74 5.39
C LEU A 287 18.55 7.64 6.55
N PHE A 288 19.25 7.65 7.69
CA PHE A 288 18.83 8.48 8.83
C PHE A 288 19.10 9.97 8.65
N ALA A 289 20.16 10.34 7.93
CA ALA A 289 20.50 11.75 7.73
C ALA A 289 19.48 12.44 6.81
N GLU A 290 18.96 11.72 5.82
CA GLU A 290 18.05 12.25 4.79
C GLU A 290 16.58 11.87 5.05
N GLY A 291 16.32 10.76 5.75
CA GLY A 291 14.98 10.27 6.07
C GLY A 291 14.39 10.79 7.38
N THR A 292 15.11 11.59 8.16
CA THR A 292 14.63 12.17 9.43
C THR A 292 14.26 13.64 9.27
N VAL A 293 13.09 14.05 9.80
CA VAL A 293 12.70 15.47 9.80
C VAL A 293 13.29 16.23 10.99
N ALA A 294 13.75 17.47 10.76
CA ALA A 294 14.34 18.31 11.80
C ALA A 294 13.33 18.58 12.95
N GLY A 295 13.65 18.09 14.15
CA GLY A 295 12.77 18.13 15.33
C GLY A 295 12.40 16.75 15.89
N GLY A 296 12.62 15.68 15.14
CA GLY A 296 12.74 14.33 15.68
C GLY A 296 14.09 14.18 16.37
N ALA A 297 14.12 13.73 17.63
CA ALA A 297 15.38 13.42 18.29
C ALA A 297 16.15 12.38 17.46
N VAL A 298 17.29 12.76 16.90
CA VAL A 298 18.25 11.85 16.26
C VAL A 298 18.57 10.74 17.27
N PRO A 299 18.26 9.46 17.01
CA PRO A 299 18.74 8.38 17.84
C PRO A 299 20.26 8.41 17.84
N THR A 300 20.87 8.35 19.02
CA THR A 300 22.32 8.27 19.17
C THR A 300 22.86 7.10 18.33
N PRO A 301 23.85 7.30 17.43
CA PRO A 301 24.45 6.21 16.68
C PRO A 301 25.09 5.18 17.62
N GLY A 302 24.58 3.94 17.59
CA GLY A 302 25.01 2.81 18.40
C GLY A 302 23.77 2.01 18.83
N GLN A 303 23.33 1.01 18.07
CA GLN A 303 24.11 -0.18 17.74
C GLN A 303 23.96 -0.49 16.24
N THR A 304 25.07 -0.40 15.51
CA THR A 304 25.28 -1.34 14.41
C THR A 304 25.05 -2.75 14.95
N PRO A 305 24.25 -3.62 14.32
CA PRO A 305 24.41 -5.04 14.53
C PRO A 305 25.88 -5.32 14.21
N ASN A 306 26.64 -5.65 15.24
CA ASN A 306 28.01 -6.10 15.11
C ASN A 306 27.93 -7.49 14.47
N GLY A 307 27.73 -7.48 13.17
CA GLY A 307 27.61 -8.61 12.29
C GLY A 307 28.06 -8.10 10.96
N SER A 308 29.32 -8.40 10.62
CA SER A 308 29.82 -8.41 9.25
C SER A 308 28.66 -8.71 8.28
N LEU A 309 28.50 -7.89 7.23
CA LEU A 309 27.62 -8.19 6.09
C LEU A 309 28.04 -9.54 5.52
N THR A 310 27.49 -10.59 6.09
CA THR A 310 27.74 -11.97 5.72
C THR A 310 26.45 -12.39 5.06
N LYS A 311 26.53 -12.74 3.77
CA LYS A 311 25.44 -13.35 3.00
C LYS A 311 24.62 -14.27 3.89
N VAL A 312 23.42 -13.83 4.29
CA VAL A 312 22.48 -14.68 5.01
C VAL A 312 21.87 -15.60 3.95
N THR A 313 22.45 -16.79 3.80
CA THR A 313 21.89 -17.86 2.98
C THR A 313 20.96 -18.67 3.88
N ALA A 314 19.72 -18.22 4.05
CA ALA A 314 18.69 -19.02 4.72
C ALA A 314 18.09 -19.98 3.69
N THR A 315 18.37 -21.28 3.86
CA THR A 315 17.78 -22.33 3.01
C THR A 315 16.45 -22.72 3.65
N LEU A 316 15.33 -22.30 3.06
CA LEU A 316 14.01 -22.79 3.47
C LEU A 316 13.83 -24.21 2.91
N THR A 317 13.90 -25.22 3.77
CA THR A 317 13.45 -26.58 3.44
C THR A 317 11.94 -26.67 3.59
N SER A 318 11.29 -27.44 2.72
CA SER A 318 9.84 -27.63 2.57
C SER A 318 9.13 -28.34 3.75
N ALA A 319 9.58 -28.15 5.00
CA ALA A 319 9.05 -28.82 6.19
C ALA A 319 8.23 -27.93 7.14
N ASP A 320 8.20 -26.61 6.97
CA ASP A 320 7.54 -25.69 7.91
C ASP A 320 6.16 -25.17 7.45
N VAL A 321 5.54 -25.81 6.45
CA VAL A 321 4.11 -25.56 6.15
C VAL A 321 3.27 -26.34 7.17
N VAL A 322 2.91 -25.67 8.27
CA VAL A 322 1.90 -26.19 9.20
C VAL A 322 0.54 -26.15 8.50
N GLU A 323 0.07 -27.33 8.10
CA GLU A 323 -1.27 -27.59 7.59
C GLU A 323 -2.30 -27.32 8.70
N THR A 324 -3.02 -26.20 8.61
CA THR A 324 -4.11 -25.88 9.53
C THR A 324 -5.37 -26.62 9.07
N THR A 325 -5.65 -27.76 9.72
CA THR A 325 -6.88 -28.54 9.55
C THR A 325 -8.11 -27.72 9.94
N GLN A 326 -9.13 -27.75 9.09
CA GLN A 326 -10.45 -27.15 9.28
C GLN A 326 -11.10 -27.56 10.61
N SER A 327 -11.35 -26.58 11.48
CA SER A 327 -12.24 -26.74 12.64
C SER A 327 -13.68 -26.43 12.23
N THR A 328 -14.49 -27.46 12.06
CA THR A 328 -15.95 -27.36 11.95
C THR A 328 -16.56 -26.93 13.28
N LEU A 329 -17.26 -25.80 13.33
CA LEU A 329 -18.14 -25.42 14.43
C LEU A 329 -19.62 -25.68 14.06
N PRO A 330 -20.47 -26.08 15.04
CA PRO A 330 -21.77 -26.68 14.80
C PRO A 330 -22.87 -25.66 14.52
N GLN A 331 -23.77 -26.01 13.60
CA GLN A 331 -25.04 -25.32 13.38
C GLN A 331 -25.98 -25.54 14.56
N SER A 332 -26.37 -24.46 15.26
CA SER A 332 -27.54 -24.45 16.12
C SER A 332 -28.75 -23.91 15.36
N ALA A 333 -29.78 -24.73 15.24
CA ALA A 333 -31.10 -24.37 14.76
C ALA A 333 -31.74 -23.27 15.63
N GLN A 334 -32.37 -22.28 15.00
CA GLN A 334 -33.50 -21.57 15.62
C GLN A 334 -34.66 -21.43 14.63
N THR A 335 -35.79 -21.86 15.18
CA THR A 335 -37.16 -21.92 14.68
C THR A 335 -37.73 -20.56 14.32
N GLY A 336 -38.55 -20.52 13.27
CA GLY A 336 -39.19 -19.32 12.78
C GLY A 336 -40.34 -18.80 13.63
N THR A 337 -40.66 -17.53 13.41
CA THR A 337 -42.03 -17.02 13.44
C THR A 337 -42.19 -15.97 12.35
N THR A 338 -43.23 -16.18 11.55
CA THR A 338 -43.75 -15.35 10.48
C THR A 338 -44.24 -13.99 10.97
N ASN A 339 -44.10 -12.94 10.16
CA ASN A 339 -45.16 -11.96 9.93
C ASN A 339 -44.98 -11.28 8.57
N ALA A 340 -46.10 -11.15 7.86
CA ALA A 340 -46.21 -10.78 6.47
C ALA A 340 -46.67 -9.32 6.29
N VAL A 341 -46.09 -8.62 5.28
CA VAL A 341 -46.76 -7.77 4.25
C VAL A 341 -47.33 -6.39 4.73
N PRO A 342 -47.41 -5.31 3.91
CA PRO A 342 -47.36 -5.26 2.43
C PRO A 342 -46.44 -4.26 1.72
N THR A 343 -46.18 -4.65 0.47
CA THR A 343 -45.95 -3.91 -0.78
C THR A 343 -46.56 -2.51 -0.94
N ALA A 344 -45.81 -1.62 -1.59
CA ALA A 344 -46.35 -0.61 -2.50
C ALA A 344 -45.46 -0.49 -3.75
N ALA A 345 -46.06 -0.76 -4.91
CA ALA A 345 -45.49 -0.60 -6.23
C ALA A 345 -45.86 0.77 -6.79
N THR A 346 -44.92 1.46 -7.46
CA THR A 346 -45.29 2.55 -8.38
C THR A 346 -44.39 2.61 -9.61
N LYS A 347 -44.90 1.97 -10.68
CA LYS A 347 -45.04 2.44 -12.06
C LYS A 347 -43.93 3.31 -12.69
N ALA A 348 -43.30 2.74 -13.71
CA ALA A 348 -42.55 3.44 -14.75
C ALA A 348 -43.43 4.41 -15.56
N ARG A 349 -42.84 5.54 -15.96
CA ARG A 349 -43.32 6.38 -17.07
C ARG A 349 -42.13 6.90 -17.86
N THR A 350 -42.08 6.47 -19.12
CA THR A 350 -41.29 7.04 -20.23
C THR A 350 -41.83 8.41 -20.62
N GLU A 351 -40.95 9.38 -20.88
CA GLU A 351 -41.19 10.46 -21.83
C GLU A 351 -39.84 10.99 -22.36
N SER A 352 -39.72 11.03 -23.69
CA SER A 352 -38.61 11.65 -24.41
C SER A 352 -39.03 13.08 -24.78
N THR A 353 -38.10 14.05 -24.77
CA THR A 353 -37.81 14.94 -25.92
C THR A 353 -36.76 16.02 -25.61
N LYS A 354 -35.85 16.18 -26.59
CA LYS A 354 -35.22 17.41 -27.13
C LYS A 354 -34.26 18.26 -26.26
N SER A 355 -32.98 18.11 -26.62
CA SER A 355 -32.00 19.15 -27.00
C SER A 355 -32.37 20.60 -26.68
N ASN A 356 -31.59 21.22 -25.78
CA ASN A 356 -31.13 22.59 -25.92
C ASN A 356 -29.72 22.72 -25.32
N ALA A 357 -28.80 23.26 -26.11
CA ALA A 357 -27.46 23.63 -25.68
C ALA A 357 -27.56 24.74 -24.63
N MET A 358 -26.96 24.52 -23.46
CA MET A 358 -26.73 25.58 -22.48
C MET A 358 -25.30 25.41 -21.95
N ALA A 359 -24.51 26.45 -22.16
CA ALA A 359 -23.13 26.57 -21.71
C ALA A 359 -23.03 26.27 -20.21
N LEU A 360 -22.28 25.22 -19.86
CA LEU A 360 -22.01 24.88 -18.48
C LEU A 360 -20.93 25.84 -17.96
N ARG A 361 -21.39 26.92 -17.31
CA ARG A 361 -20.56 27.70 -16.40
C ARG A 361 -20.18 26.78 -15.24
N PHE A 362 -18.89 26.59 -15.01
CA PHE A 362 -18.37 25.93 -13.80
C PHE A 362 -18.85 26.72 -12.57
N SER A 363 -19.87 26.20 -11.91
CA SER A 363 -20.27 26.65 -10.58
C SER A 363 -19.50 25.80 -9.57
N ALA A 364 -18.60 26.47 -8.85
CA ALA A 364 -17.81 25.90 -7.77
C ALA A 364 -18.71 25.56 -6.59
N THR A 365 -19.29 24.36 -6.54
CA THR A 365 -19.82 23.78 -5.30
C THR A 365 -19.94 22.26 -5.47
N ILE A 366 -18.95 21.53 -4.95
CA ILE A 366 -18.97 20.19 -4.33
C ILE A 366 -17.48 19.81 -4.20
N PHE A 367 -16.90 20.08 -3.04
CA PHE A 367 -15.62 19.53 -2.61
C PHE A 367 -15.90 18.88 -1.26
N VAL A 368 -16.18 17.57 -1.29
CA VAL A 368 -16.13 16.71 -0.12
C VAL A 368 -14.89 15.85 -0.34
N LEU A 369 -13.93 16.01 0.55
CA LEU A 369 -12.60 15.41 0.54
C LEU A 369 -12.63 14.05 1.23
N LEU A 370 -11.91 13.08 0.67
CA LEU A 370 -11.91 11.66 1.04
C LEU A 370 -10.55 11.07 0.65
N ILE A 371 -9.64 10.74 1.59
CA ILE A 371 -8.43 9.93 1.31
C ILE A 371 -7.87 9.33 2.61
N LEU A 372 -7.54 8.03 2.58
CA LEU A 372 -6.52 7.41 3.45
C LEU A 372 -5.37 6.85 2.60
N LEU A 373 -4.20 6.85 3.25
CA LEU A 373 -2.84 6.56 2.78
C LEU A 373 -2.26 7.72 1.96
N LEU A 374 -1.20 8.34 2.49
CA LEU A 374 -0.13 9.15 1.86
C LEU A 374 -0.47 10.18 0.76
#